data_AF-A0A954NK01-F1
#
_entry.id   AF-A0A954NK01-F1
#
_cell.length_a   1.000
_cell.length_b   1.000
_cell.length_c   1.000
_cell.angle_alpha   90.00
_cell.angle_beta   90.00
_cell.angle_gamma   90.00
#
_symmetry.space_group_name_H-M   'P 1'
#
loop_
_entity.id
_entity.type
_entity.pdbx_description
1 polymer ?
#
loop_
_entity_poly.entity_id
_entity_poly.type
_entity_poly.pdbx_seq_one_letter_code
_entity_poly.pdbx_strand_id
1 'polypeptide(L)'
;MCNLTGIAVWRPSASHLAAAGLFIAGLLLTSVSWWFLLLTAAGMFGPGVMRELGWLHDQDEFQRAAAYRAGYHAFLVTGILAIFLVVFFRSSPVPIAATQELATLFLGVLGLSWLLSSLIGYWGIKKAATRTLLAFGSAWLVFAILSNVGTEWSGWTALLLQPLLASPFLVLAWVTQRWPRVAGIALLVVSAWLTYFLGFFRNEHIALINQAVTFVLFVGPLLGVGVSLTLAQRDSINDNGSAE
;
A
#
# COMPACT_ATOMS: atom_id res chain seq x y z
N MET A 1 -14.85 -28.03 18.20
CA MET A 1 -13.38 -27.87 18.13
C MET A 1 -12.97 -27.96 16.67
N CYS A 2 -12.80 -26.81 16.00
CA CYS A 2 -12.39 -26.76 14.60
C CYS A 2 -10.86 -26.77 14.54
N ASN A 3 -10.30 -27.70 13.76
CA ASN A 3 -8.86 -27.93 13.66
C ASN A 3 -8.20 -26.79 12.85
N LEU A 4 -7.64 -25.79 13.54
CA LEU A 4 -7.08 -24.55 12.95
C LEU A 4 -5.65 -24.70 12.39
N THR A 5 -5.20 -25.91 12.06
CA THR A 5 -3.83 -26.18 11.56
C THR A 5 -3.75 -26.44 10.06
N GLY A 6 -4.84 -26.22 9.33
CA GLY A 6 -4.80 -26.14 7.87
C GLY A 6 -4.18 -24.81 7.43
N ILE A 7 -2.84 -24.72 7.42
CA ILE A 7 -2.15 -23.64 6.69
C ILE A 7 -2.46 -23.88 5.22
N ALA A 8 -3.55 -23.28 4.73
CA ALA A 8 -3.88 -23.29 3.31
C ALA A 8 -2.68 -22.71 2.56
N VAL A 9 -1.96 -23.59 1.87
CA VAL A 9 -0.84 -23.19 1.02
C VAL A 9 -1.44 -22.34 -0.09
N TRP A 10 -1.21 -21.04 -0.01
CA TRP A 10 -1.68 -20.11 -1.02
C TRP A 10 -1.06 -20.48 -2.37
N ARG A 11 -1.89 -20.90 -3.32
CA ARG A 11 -1.48 -21.17 -4.70
C ARG A 11 -2.01 -20.01 -5.55
N PRO A 12 -1.14 -19.15 -6.11
CA PRO A 12 -1.60 -18.12 -7.03
C PRO A 12 -2.28 -18.79 -8.22
N SER A 13 -3.55 -18.49 -8.45
CA SER A 13 -4.21 -18.92 -9.68
C SER A 13 -3.61 -18.18 -10.88
N ALA A 14 -3.68 -18.78 -12.07
CA ALA A 14 -3.14 -18.19 -13.29
C ALA A 14 -3.71 -16.79 -13.57
N SER A 15 -4.97 -16.53 -13.18
CA SER A 15 -5.60 -15.22 -13.29
C SER A 15 -4.91 -14.16 -12.43
N HIS A 16 -4.48 -14.49 -11.21
CA HIS A 16 -3.72 -13.56 -10.37
C HIS A 16 -2.34 -13.27 -10.93
N LEU A 17 -1.66 -14.27 -11.51
CA LEU A 17 -0.36 -14.06 -12.14
C LEU A 17 -0.47 -13.18 -13.40
N ALA A 18 -1.47 -13.43 -14.23
CA ALA A 18 -1.74 -12.60 -15.42
C ALA A 18 -2.09 -11.16 -15.03
N ALA A 19 -2.91 -10.98 -14.00
CA ALA A 19 -3.28 -9.67 -13.48
C ALA A 19 -2.10 -8.91 -12.88
N ALA A 20 -1.25 -9.59 -12.11
CA ALA A 20 -0.01 -9.03 -11.59
C ALA A 20 0.94 -8.63 -12.73
N GLY A 21 1.07 -9.47 -13.77
CA GLY A 21 1.84 -9.16 -14.97
C GLY A 21 1.32 -7.93 -15.70
N LEU A 22 0.00 -7.84 -15.93
CA LEU A 22 -0.66 -6.67 -16.52
C LEU A 22 -0.44 -5.40 -15.70
N PHE A 23 -0.55 -5.49 -14.38
CA PHE A 23 -0.32 -4.37 -13.47
C PHE A 23 1.12 -3.86 -13.56
N ILE A 24 2.10 -4.76 -13.46
CA ILE A 24 3.53 -4.41 -13.53
C ILE A 24 3.88 -3.85 -14.91
N ALA A 25 3.43 -4.51 -15.98
CA ALA A 25 3.65 -4.04 -17.35
C ALA A 25 3.03 -2.67 -17.58
N GLY A 26 1.79 -2.45 -17.12
CA GLY A 26 1.11 -1.17 -17.18
C GLY A 26 1.92 -0.06 -16.50
N LEU A 27 2.40 -0.31 -15.29
CA LEU A 27 3.24 0.65 -14.54
C LEU A 27 4.55 0.96 -15.28
N LEU A 28 5.29 -0.04 -15.74
CA LEU A 28 6.56 0.17 -16.44
C LEU A 28 6.36 0.98 -17.74
N LEU A 29 5.27 0.71 -18.46
CA LEU A 29 4.95 1.37 -19.71
C LEU A 29 4.39 2.79 -19.53
N THR A 30 4.03 3.21 -18.30
CA THR A 30 3.60 4.61 -18.06
C THR A 30 4.66 5.64 -18.42
N SER A 31 5.95 5.25 -18.37
CA SER A 31 7.07 6.08 -18.83
C SER A 31 7.02 6.39 -20.33
N VAL A 32 6.38 5.53 -21.12
CA VAL A 32 6.21 5.68 -22.58
C VAL A 32 4.91 6.44 -22.89
N SER A 33 3.82 6.09 -22.22
CA SER A 33 2.52 6.73 -22.41
C SER A 33 1.62 6.58 -21.19
N TRP A 34 0.94 7.66 -20.82
CA TRP A 34 -0.02 7.67 -19.72
C TRP A 34 -1.23 6.75 -19.97
N TRP A 35 -1.54 6.41 -21.22
CA TRP A 35 -2.61 5.45 -21.53
C TRP A 35 -2.37 4.05 -20.95
N PHE A 36 -1.11 3.68 -20.65
CA PHE A 36 -0.79 2.41 -20.00
C PHE A 36 -1.26 2.33 -18.54
N LEU A 37 -1.74 3.42 -17.95
CA LEU A 37 -2.53 3.36 -16.72
C LEU A 37 -3.80 2.52 -16.87
N LEU A 38 -4.38 2.43 -18.07
CA LEU A 38 -5.51 1.53 -18.31
C LEU A 38 -5.11 0.06 -18.14
N LEU A 39 -3.90 -0.33 -18.55
CA LEU A 39 -3.38 -1.68 -18.27
C LEU A 39 -3.19 -1.90 -16.77
N THR A 40 -2.70 -0.88 -16.07
CA THR A 40 -2.54 -0.92 -14.61
C THR A 40 -3.88 -1.13 -13.92
N ALA A 41 -4.89 -0.36 -14.33
CA ALA A 41 -6.27 -0.49 -13.85
C ALA A 41 -6.86 -1.87 -14.20
N ALA A 42 -6.63 -2.37 -15.43
CA ALA A 42 -7.08 -3.70 -15.84
C ALA A 42 -6.42 -4.81 -15.02
N GLY A 43 -5.13 -4.71 -14.69
CA GLY A 43 -4.46 -5.65 -13.80
C GLY A 43 -4.99 -5.59 -12.37
N MET A 44 -5.29 -4.39 -11.86
CA MET A 44 -5.77 -4.19 -10.50
C MET A 44 -7.23 -4.63 -10.31
N PHE A 45 -8.12 -4.27 -11.24
CA PHE A 45 -9.57 -4.47 -11.12
C PHE A 45 -10.10 -5.62 -11.97
N GLY A 46 -9.38 -6.03 -13.02
CA GLY A 46 -9.82 -7.05 -13.97
C GLY A 46 -10.22 -8.37 -13.33
N PRO A 47 -9.43 -8.96 -12.41
CA PRO A 47 -9.84 -10.17 -11.70
C PRO A 47 -11.13 -10.00 -10.89
N GLY A 48 -11.34 -8.82 -10.29
CA GLY A 48 -12.57 -8.52 -9.56
C GLY A 48 -13.79 -8.45 -10.48
N VAL A 49 -13.66 -7.73 -11.61
CA VAL A 49 -14.72 -7.62 -12.62
C VAL A 49 -15.05 -8.97 -13.24
N MET A 50 -14.04 -9.77 -13.58
CA MET A 50 -14.24 -11.13 -14.14
C MET A 50 -14.96 -12.07 -13.17
N ARG A 51 -14.73 -11.94 -11.86
CA ARG A 51 -15.48 -12.70 -10.84
C ARG A 51 -16.93 -12.26 -10.74
N GLU A 52 -17.17 -10.95 -10.83
CA GLU A 52 -18.53 -10.43 -10.74
C GLU A 52 -19.37 -10.78 -11.97
N LEU A 53 -18.74 -10.84 -13.15
CA LEU A 53 -19.35 -11.36 -14.38
C LEU A 53 -19.53 -12.90 -14.36
N GLY A 54 -19.08 -13.59 -13.30
CA GLY A 54 -19.18 -15.05 -13.18
C GLY A 54 -18.20 -15.83 -14.06
N TRP A 55 -17.21 -15.16 -14.68
CA TRP A 55 -16.20 -15.82 -15.51
C TRP A 55 -15.11 -16.51 -14.69
N LEU A 56 -14.87 -16.04 -13.46
CA LEU A 56 -13.95 -16.66 -12.51
C LEU A 56 -14.70 -17.10 -11.24
N HIS A 57 -14.66 -18.39 -10.97
CA HIS A 57 -15.18 -19.01 -9.73
C HIS A 57 -14.01 -19.60 -8.93
N ASP A 58 -13.04 -18.75 -8.57
CA ASP A 58 -11.82 -19.17 -7.85
C ASP A 58 -11.81 -18.75 -6.36
N GLN A 59 -12.86 -18.09 -5.87
CA GLN A 59 -12.94 -17.56 -4.52
C GLN A 59 -14.10 -18.15 -3.71
N ASP A 60 -13.84 -18.45 -2.45
CA ASP A 60 -14.87 -18.81 -1.48
C ASP A 60 -15.72 -17.58 -1.12
N GLU A 61 -16.95 -17.79 -0.65
CA GLU A 61 -17.88 -16.72 -0.27
C GLU A 61 -17.29 -15.73 0.74
N PHE A 62 -16.47 -16.21 1.68
CA PHE A 62 -15.75 -15.36 2.63
C PHE A 62 -14.75 -14.41 1.96
N GLN A 63 -14.04 -14.87 0.94
CA GLN A 63 -13.08 -14.05 0.21
C GLN A 63 -13.81 -12.99 -0.61
N ARG A 64 -14.96 -13.35 -1.20
CA ARG A 64 -15.81 -12.44 -1.95
C ARG A 64 -16.41 -11.36 -1.05
N ALA A 65 -16.92 -11.72 0.12
CA ALA A 65 -17.45 -10.78 1.11
C ALA A 65 -16.36 -9.83 1.66
N ALA A 66 -15.16 -10.35 1.94
CA ALA A 66 -14.03 -9.53 2.37
C ALA A 66 -13.59 -8.54 1.28
N ALA A 67 -13.50 -8.99 0.02
CA ALA A 67 -13.18 -8.13 -1.11
C ALA A 67 -14.25 -7.03 -1.32
N TYR A 68 -15.53 -7.37 -1.16
CA TYR A 68 -16.63 -6.42 -1.27
C TYR A 68 -16.57 -5.35 -0.16
N ARG A 69 -16.36 -5.77 1.10
CA ARG A 69 -16.20 -4.85 2.24
C ARG A 69 -14.96 -3.96 2.07
N ALA A 70 -13.85 -4.51 1.56
CA ALA A 70 -12.64 -3.74 1.30
C ALA A 70 -12.83 -2.71 0.18
N GLY A 71 -13.50 -3.11 -0.91
CA GLY A 71 -13.89 -2.19 -1.99
C GLY A 71 -14.77 -1.05 -1.49
N TYR A 72 -15.76 -1.36 -0.66
CA TYR A 72 -16.65 -0.37 -0.05
C TYR A 72 -15.92 0.62 0.86
N HIS A 73 -15.02 0.15 1.73
CA HIS A 73 -14.22 1.04 2.57
C HIS A 73 -13.27 1.93 1.75
N ALA A 74 -12.64 1.38 0.72
CA ALA A 74 -11.79 2.15 -0.18
C ALA A 74 -12.58 3.26 -0.87
N PHE A 75 -13.75 2.92 -1.42
CA PHE A 75 -14.65 3.87 -2.07
C PHE A 75 -15.11 4.98 -1.10
N LEU A 76 -15.50 4.64 0.12
CA LEU A 76 -15.89 5.62 1.13
C LEU A 76 -14.74 6.54 1.53
N VAL A 77 -13.57 5.98 1.89
CA VAL A 77 -12.41 6.78 2.33
C VAL A 77 -11.95 7.72 1.22
N THR A 78 -11.92 7.24 -0.02
CA THR A 78 -11.49 8.02 -1.18
C THR A 78 -12.51 9.04 -1.61
N GLY A 79 -13.80 8.71 -1.57
CA GLY A 79 -14.88 9.66 -1.84
C GLY A 79 -14.90 10.80 -0.81
N ILE A 80 -14.76 10.48 0.48
CA ILE A 80 -14.67 11.50 1.54
C ILE A 80 -13.42 12.37 1.33
N LEU A 81 -12.25 11.76 1.12
CA LEU A 81 -11.03 12.51 0.89
C LEU A 81 -11.13 13.36 -0.39
N ALA A 82 -11.83 12.88 -1.42
CA ALA A 82 -12.07 13.63 -2.64
C ALA A 82 -12.90 14.87 -2.44
N ILE A 83 -13.98 14.76 -1.68
CA ILE A 83 -14.79 15.91 -1.31
C ILE A 83 -13.94 16.91 -0.51
N PHE A 84 -13.17 16.44 0.47
CA PHE A 84 -12.28 17.31 1.26
C PHE A 84 -11.22 18.02 0.43
N LEU A 85 -10.53 17.30 -0.45
CA LEU A 85 -9.51 17.87 -1.33
C LEU A 85 -10.13 18.86 -2.33
N VAL A 86 -11.28 18.54 -2.92
CA VAL A 86 -11.99 19.46 -3.81
C VAL A 86 -12.39 20.74 -3.08
N VAL A 87 -12.95 20.62 -1.86
CA VAL A 87 -13.32 21.78 -1.03
C VAL A 87 -12.07 22.61 -0.69
N PHE A 88 -10.99 21.96 -0.27
CA PHE A 88 -9.73 22.61 0.10
C PHE A 88 -9.07 23.34 -1.09
N PHE A 89 -9.00 22.70 -2.26
CA PHE A 89 -8.42 23.34 -3.44
C PHE A 89 -9.33 24.42 -4.03
N ARG A 90 -10.67 24.29 -3.90
CA ARG A 90 -11.62 25.34 -4.30
C ARG A 90 -11.63 26.55 -3.36
N SER A 91 -11.31 26.35 -2.08
CA SER A 91 -11.22 27.45 -1.11
C SER A 91 -9.88 28.17 -1.13
N SER A 92 -8.86 27.58 -1.77
CA SER A 92 -7.56 28.21 -1.95
C SER A 92 -7.60 29.26 -3.08
N PRO A 93 -7.03 30.46 -2.87
CA PRO A 93 -6.92 31.49 -3.92
C PRO A 93 -5.89 31.13 -5.00
N VAL A 94 -5.14 30.03 -4.85
CA VAL A 94 -4.09 29.60 -5.78
C VAL A 94 -4.71 28.84 -6.97
N PRO A 95 -4.50 29.27 -8.22
CA PRO A 95 -5.01 28.56 -9.39
C PRO A 95 -4.36 27.17 -9.51
N ILE A 96 -5.20 26.16 -9.73
CA ILE A 96 -4.77 24.76 -9.87
C ILE A 96 -4.13 24.58 -11.25
N ALA A 97 -2.81 24.72 -11.34
CA ALA A 97 -2.07 24.57 -12.60
C ALA A 97 -1.88 23.10 -13.02
N ALA A 98 -2.05 22.13 -12.11
CA ALA A 98 -1.66 20.75 -12.31
C ALA A 98 -2.78 19.75 -11.98
N THR A 99 -3.80 19.67 -12.82
CA THR A 99 -4.91 18.69 -12.71
C THR A 99 -4.43 17.23 -12.77
N GLN A 100 -3.29 16.96 -13.41
CA GLN A 100 -2.68 15.63 -13.50
C GLN A 100 -2.12 15.15 -12.14
N GLU A 101 -1.49 16.03 -11.37
CA GLU A 101 -0.96 15.68 -10.04
C GLU A 101 -2.10 15.31 -9.08
N LEU A 102 -3.24 15.99 -9.22
CA LEU A 102 -4.43 15.82 -8.39
C LEU A 102 -5.14 14.49 -8.69
N ALA A 103 -5.20 14.08 -9.97
CA ALA A 103 -5.67 12.76 -10.38
C ALA A 103 -4.76 11.64 -9.85
N THR A 104 -3.44 11.86 -9.89
CA THR A 104 -2.46 10.90 -9.36
C THR A 104 -2.59 10.72 -7.85
N LEU A 105 -2.81 11.83 -7.11
CA LEU A 105 -3.14 11.81 -5.68
C LEU A 105 -4.40 10.97 -5.41
N PHE A 106 -5.46 11.19 -6.19
CA PHE A 106 -6.70 10.42 -6.05
C PHE A 106 -6.52 8.93 -6.28
N LEU A 107 -5.84 8.56 -7.37
CA LEU A 107 -5.52 7.17 -7.66
C LEU A 107 -4.63 6.54 -6.58
N GLY A 108 -3.67 7.30 -6.05
CA GLY A 108 -2.80 6.85 -4.96
C GLY A 108 -3.57 6.57 -3.68
N VAL A 109 -4.44 7.49 -3.26
CA VAL A 109 -5.29 7.32 -2.07
C VAL A 109 -6.22 6.11 -2.26
N LEU A 110 -6.77 5.96 -3.46
CA LEU A 110 -7.73 4.90 -3.76
C LEU A 110 -7.09 3.53 -3.81
N GLY A 111 -5.96 3.42 -4.50
CA GLY A 111 -5.15 2.22 -4.51
C GLY A 111 -4.68 1.85 -3.11
N LEU A 112 -4.23 2.82 -2.32
CA LEU A 112 -3.74 2.60 -0.96
C LEU A 112 -4.85 2.13 -0.01
N SER A 113 -5.97 2.85 0.02
CA SER A 113 -7.11 2.53 0.90
C SER A 113 -7.68 1.15 0.57
N TRP A 114 -7.78 0.84 -0.73
CA TRP A 114 -8.17 -0.48 -1.20
C TRP A 114 -7.18 -1.57 -0.80
N LEU A 115 -5.89 -1.34 -1.00
CA LEU A 115 -4.83 -2.30 -0.68
C LEU A 115 -4.77 -2.60 0.81
N LEU A 116 -4.82 -1.58 1.67
CA LEU A 116 -4.86 -1.74 3.13
C LEU A 116 -6.11 -2.49 3.58
N SER A 117 -7.29 -2.10 3.08
CA SER A 117 -8.54 -2.72 3.48
C SER A 117 -8.63 -4.19 3.03
N SER A 118 -8.17 -4.48 1.81
CA SER A 118 -8.14 -5.83 1.25
C SER A 118 -7.14 -6.74 1.96
N LEU A 119 -5.93 -6.26 2.21
CA LEU A 119 -4.90 -7.04 2.89
C LEU A 119 -5.28 -7.36 4.35
N ILE A 120 -5.78 -6.37 5.08
CA ILE A 120 -6.18 -6.55 6.48
C ILE A 120 -7.37 -7.51 6.59
N GLY A 121 -8.39 -7.33 5.74
CA GLY A 121 -9.58 -8.18 5.74
C GLY A 121 -9.31 -9.63 5.33
N TYR A 122 -8.38 -9.86 4.40
CA TYR A 122 -8.12 -11.20 3.85
C TYR A 122 -7.05 -12.00 4.61
N TRP A 123 -5.96 -11.36 5.04
CA TRP A 123 -4.80 -12.07 5.63
C TRP A 123 -4.70 -11.93 7.15
N GLY A 124 -5.50 -11.06 7.75
CA GLY A 124 -5.35 -10.65 9.13
C GLY A 124 -4.17 -9.68 9.32
N ILE A 125 -4.28 -8.86 10.36
CA ILE A 125 -3.45 -7.66 10.54
C ILE A 125 -1.94 -7.97 10.49
N LYS A 126 -1.48 -9.04 11.16
CA LYS A 126 -0.05 -9.38 11.22
C LYS A 126 0.52 -9.81 9.86
N LYS A 127 -0.19 -10.68 9.12
CA LYS A 127 0.28 -11.18 7.82
C LYS A 127 0.17 -10.10 6.74
N ALA A 128 -0.88 -9.28 6.79
CA ALA A 128 -1.04 -8.10 5.95
C ALA A 128 0.16 -7.16 6.11
N ALA A 129 0.42 -6.71 7.34
CA ALA A 129 1.52 -5.84 7.68
C ALA A 129 2.88 -6.37 7.23
N THR A 130 3.16 -7.65 7.53
CA THR A 130 4.41 -8.31 7.12
C THR A 130 4.59 -8.27 5.61
N ARG A 131 3.54 -8.63 4.84
CA ARG A 131 3.64 -8.71 3.38
C ARG A 131 3.69 -7.34 2.72
N THR A 132 3.01 -6.33 3.28
CA THR A 132 3.16 -4.94 2.84
C THR A 132 4.61 -4.46 3.03
N LEU A 133 5.21 -4.73 4.19
CA LEU A 133 6.60 -4.35 4.48
C LEU A 133 7.60 -5.10 3.60
N LEU A 134 7.39 -6.39 3.34
CA LEU A 134 8.21 -7.16 2.39
C LEU A 134 8.07 -6.62 0.97
N ALA A 135 6.85 -6.27 0.53
CA ALA A 135 6.63 -5.70 -0.80
C ALA A 135 7.33 -4.35 -0.94
N PHE A 136 7.19 -3.46 0.04
CA PHE A 136 7.89 -2.17 0.08
C PHE A 136 9.41 -2.34 0.09
N GLY A 137 9.93 -3.17 0.99
CA GLY A 137 11.36 -3.44 1.09
C GLY A 137 11.93 -4.05 -0.20
N SER A 138 11.22 -5.00 -0.80
CA SER A 138 11.64 -5.64 -2.06
C SER A 138 11.59 -4.65 -3.23
N ALA A 139 10.53 -3.84 -3.33
CA ALA A 139 10.42 -2.82 -4.37
C ALA A 139 11.56 -1.79 -4.24
N TRP A 140 11.89 -1.37 -3.01
CA TRP A 140 12.98 -0.45 -2.76
C TRP A 140 14.35 -1.07 -3.08
N LEU A 141 14.54 -2.35 -2.77
CA LEU A 141 15.74 -3.09 -3.10
C LEU A 141 15.92 -3.23 -4.61
N VAL A 142 14.86 -3.57 -5.35
CA VAL A 142 14.89 -3.61 -6.82
C VAL A 142 15.18 -2.24 -7.40
N PHE A 143 14.51 -1.19 -6.90
CA PHE A 143 14.75 0.18 -7.33
C PHE A 143 16.21 0.59 -7.12
N ALA A 144 16.77 0.33 -5.93
CA ALA A 144 18.18 0.61 -5.61
C ALA A 144 19.16 -0.16 -6.49
N ILE A 145 18.85 -1.40 -6.87
CA ILE A 145 19.69 -2.16 -7.80
C ILE A 145 19.61 -1.55 -9.20
N LEU A 146 18.39 -1.32 -9.72
CA LEU A 146 18.17 -0.81 -11.07
C LEU A 146 18.75 0.60 -11.25
N SER A 147 18.67 1.46 -10.22
CA SER A 147 19.27 2.80 -10.26
C SER A 147 20.79 2.79 -10.41
N ASN A 148 21.46 1.69 -10.08
CA ASN A 148 22.92 1.55 -10.23
C ASN A 148 23.35 0.73 -11.47
N VAL A 149 22.42 0.14 -12.21
CA VAL A 149 22.74 -0.68 -13.40
C VAL A 149 22.76 0.17 -14.69
N GLY A 150 22.25 1.40 -14.64
CA GLY A 150 22.23 2.33 -15.78
C GLY A 150 23.57 3.02 -16.06
N THR A 151 23.52 4.00 -16.97
CA THR A 151 24.66 4.86 -17.34
C THR A 151 25.22 5.68 -16.18
N GLU A 152 24.48 5.78 -15.07
CA GLU A 152 24.85 6.46 -13.82
C GLU A 152 25.55 5.52 -12.82
N TRP A 153 26.28 4.50 -13.29
CA TRP A 153 26.98 3.58 -12.41
C TRP A 153 27.97 4.33 -11.51
N SER A 154 27.72 4.29 -10.20
CA SER A 154 28.47 5.02 -9.18
C SER A 154 29.45 4.14 -8.39
N GLY A 155 29.63 2.88 -8.82
CA GLY A 155 30.58 1.92 -8.25
C GLY A 155 29.96 0.88 -7.30
N TRP A 156 30.80 -0.06 -6.84
CA TRP A 156 30.39 -1.17 -5.96
C TRP A 156 29.88 -0.72 -4.59
N THR A 157 30.38 0.40 -4.08
CA THR A 157 29.98 0.95 -2.78
C THR A 157 28.53 1.37 -2.79
N ALA A 158 28.07 2.05 -3.84
CA ALA A 158 26.67 2.43 -3.99
C ALA A 158 25.75 1.21 -4.14
N LEU A 159 26.20 0.19 -4.88
CA LEU A 159 25.47 -1.07 -5.06
C LEU A 159 25.30 -1.84 -3.75
N LEU A 160 26.20 -1.67 -2.77
CA LEU A 160 26.07 -2.27 -1.44
C LEU A 160 25.30 -1.39 -0.44
N LEU A 161 25.55 -0.07 -0.46
CA LEU A 161 24.97 0.87 0.52
C LEU A 161 23.53 1.25 0.21
N GLN A 162 23.14 1.38 -1.06
CA GLN A 162 21.78 1.79 -1.42
C GLN A 162 20.73 0.71 -1.08
N PRO A 163 20.96 -0.60 -1.33
CA PRO A 163 20.04 -1.64 -0.88
C PRO A 163 19.91 -1.73 0.64
N LEU A 164 20.89 -1.21 1.39
CA LEU A 164 20.81 -1.13 2.85
C LEU A 164 19.61 -0.28 3.31
N LEU A 165 19.14 0.66 2.50
CA LEU A 165 17.92 1.44 2.76
C LEU A 165 16.65 0.57 2.75
N ALA A 166 16.66 -0.60 2.11
CA ALA A 166 15.57 -1.56 2.17
C ALA A 166 15.56 -2.40 3.45
N SER A 167 16.72 -2.52 4.12
CA SER A 167 16.88 -3.35 5.32
C SER A 167 15.91 -3.03 6.46
N PRO A 168 15.57 -1.75 6.78
CA PRO A 168 14.64 -1.44 7.86
C PRO A 168 13.26 -2.04 7.60
N PHE A 169 12.80 -2.07 6.35
CA PHE A 169 11.50 -2.64 6.00
C PHE A 169 11.49 -4.17 6.14
N LEU A 170 12.57 -4.84 5.74
CA LEU A 170 12.70 -6.29 5.88
C LEU A 170 12.84 -6.70 7.35
N VAL A 171 13.62 -5.96 8.13
CA VAL A 171 13.74 -6.16 9.58
C VAL A 171 12.40 -5.92 10.26
N LEU A 172 11.71 -4.82 9.94
CA LEU A 172 10.37 -4.56 10.48
C LEU A 172 9.39 -5.65 10.11
N ALA A 173 9.41 -6.18 8.88
CA ALA A 173 8.55 -7.30 8.49
C ALA A 173 8.78 -8.54 9.38
N TRP A 174 10.04 -8.84 9.71
CA TRP A 174 10.38 -9.91 10.64
C TRP A 174 9.93 -9.60 12.08
N VAL A 175 10.18 -8.37 12.56
CA VAL A 175 9.76 -7.90 13.89
C VAL A 175 8.24 -7.93 14.02
N THR A 176 7.47 -7.63 12.97
CA THR A 176 6.00 -7.69 12.99
C THR A 176 5.48 -9.07 13.34
N GLN A 177 6.19 -10.14 12.94
CA GLN A 177 5.80 -11.51 13.28
C GLN A 177 6.00 -11.82 14.77
N ARG A 178 7.08 -11.30 15.37
CA ARG A 178 7.49 -11.63 16.74
C ARG A 178 6.95 -10.66 17.79
N TRP A 179 6.94 -9.38 17.47
CA TRP A 179 6.54 -8.26 18.35
C TRP A 179 5.71 -7.21 17.58
N PRO A 180 4.43 -7.51 17.28
CA PRO A 180 3.59 -6.64 16.45
C PRO A 180 3.42 -5.23 17.02
N ARG A 181 3.35 -5.09 18.36
CA ARG A 181 3.29 -3.78 19.03
C ARG A 181 4.52 -2.93 18.80
N VAL A 182 5.69 -3.52 18.99
CA VAL A 182 6.97 -2.80 18.83
C VAL A 182 7.12 -2.38 17.39
N ALA A 183 6.79 -3.26 16.43
CA ALA A 183 6.74 -2.90 15.02
C ALA A 183 5.75 -1.76 14.74
N GLY A 184 4.54 -1.82 15.29
CA GLY A 184 3.51 -0.79 15.12
C GLY A 184 3.96 0.58 15.64
N ILE A 185 4.50 0.64 16.86
CA ILE A 185 5.04 1.87 17.45
C ILE A 185 6.23 2.38 16.65
N ALA A 186 7.17 1.50 16.27
CA ALA A 186 8.31 1.87 15.46
C ALA A 186 7.87 2.47 14.11
N LEU A 187 6.87 1.89 13.45
CA LEU A 187 6.30 2.43 12.22
C LEU A 187 5.69 3.81 12.42
N LEU A 188 4.93 4.03 13.50
CA LEU A 188 4.37 5.36 13.79
C LEU A 188 5.45 6.41 14.06
N VAL A 189 6.50 6.04 14.80
CA VAL A 189 7.65 6.92 15.07
C VAL A 189 8.40 7.24 13.77
N VAL A 190 8.67 6.23 12.94
CA VAL A 190 9.33 6.41 11.63
C VAL A 190 8.48 7.28 10.70
N SER A 191 7.17 7.05 10.65
CA SER A 191 6.25 7.88 9.87
C SER A 191 6.23 9.33 10.34
N ALA A 192 6.18 9.58 11.65
CA ALA A 192 6.26 10.93 12.21
C ALA A 192 7.60 11.59 11.90
N TRP A 193 8.70 10.85 12.05
CA TRP A 193 10.05 11.31 11.71
C TRP A 193 10.18 11.64 10.22
N LEU A 194 9.69 10.79 9.32
CA LEU A 194 9.69 11.04 7.87
C LEU A 194 8.88 12.28 7.51
N THR A 195 7.71 12.47 8.15
CA THR A 195 6.87 13.66 7.94
C THR A 195 7.61 14.94 8.34
N TYR A 196 8.33 14.89 9.46
CA TYR A 196 9.18 15.99 9.91
C TYR A 196 10.40 16.21 8.99
N PHE A 197 11.13 15.15 8.66
CA PHE A 197 12.36 15.18 7.87
C PHE A 197 12.13 15.67 6.44
N LEU A 198 11.05 15.23 5.80
CA LEU A 198 10.65 15.69 4.46
C LEU A 198 10.25 17.18 4.45
N GLY A 199 10.19 17.83 5.61
CA GLY A 199 9.84 19.24 5.73
C GLY A 199 8.44 19.50 5.19
N PHE A 200 7.53 18.55 5.36
CA PHE A 200 6.17 18.60 4.80
C PHE A 200 5.45 19.91 5.16
N PHE A 201 5.74 20.47 6.34
CA PHE A 201 5.18 21.72 6.83
C PHE A 201 6.06 22.96 6.58
N ARG A 202 7.24 22.80 5.96
CA ARG A 202 8.27 23.85 5.85
C ARG A 202 8.62 24.21 4.41
N ASN A 203 8.36 23.34 3.45
CA ASN A 203 8.71 23.55 2.05
C ASN A 203 7.58 24.24 1.30
N GLU A 204 7.61 25.57 1.23
CA GLU A 204 6.66 26.39 0.46
C GLU A 204 6.88 26.28 -1.06
N HIS A 205 8.02 25.73 -1.51
CA HIS A 205 8.42 25.70 -2.92
C HIS A 205 8.02 24.44 -3.70
N ILE A 206 7.64 23.36 -3.02
CA ILE A 206 7.16 22.15 -3.71
C ILE A 206 5.64 22.27 -3.83
N ALA A 207 5.10 22.02 -5.03
CA ALA A 207 3.66 21.97 -5.23
C ALA A 207 3.01 21.06 -4.17
N LEU A 208 2.08 21.61 -3.40
CA LEU A 208 1.41 20.94 -2.27
C LEU A 208 0.88 19.55 -2.67
N ILE A 209 0.49 19.40 -3.93
CA ILE A 209 0.01 18.14 -4.49
C ILE A 209 1.12 17.09 -4.55
N ASN A 210 2.32 17.41 -5.02
CA ASN A 210 3.46 16.47 -5.06
C ASN A 210 3.90 16.02 -3.66
N GLN A 211 3.85 16.93 -2.68
CA GLN A 211 4.02 16.57 -1.28
C GLN A 211 2.94 15.59 -0.83
N ALA A 212 1.66 15.92 -1.06
CA ALA A 212 0.54 15.07 -0.68
C ALA A 212 0.61 13.67 -1.33
N VAL A 213 1.00 13.59 -2.61
CA VAL A 213 1.18 12.31 -3.34
C VAL A 213 2.27 11.49 -2.66
N THR A 214 3.40 12.11 -2.37
CA THR A 214 4.52 11.44 -1.69
C THR A 214 4.11 10.97 -0.30
N PHE A 215 3.41 11.80 0.47
CA PHE A 215 2.91 11.43 1.79
C PHE A 215 1.95 10.25 1.72
N VAL A 216 0.96 10.28 0.83
CA VAL A 216 0.01 9.20 0.66
C VAL A 216 0.73 7.92 0.26
N LEU A 217 1.57 7.96 -0.76
CA LEU A 217 2.20 6.75 -1.31
C LEU A 217 3.26 6.15 -0.38
N PHE A 218 4.01 6.98 0.35
CA PHE A 218 5.13 6.51 1.18
C PHE A 218 4.80 6.45 2.67
N VAL A 219 4.20 7.50 3.23
CA VAL A 219 3.92 7.60 4.67
C VAL A 219 2.59 6.93 5.03
N GLY A 220 1.59 7.06 4.17
CA GLY A 220 0.25 6.50 4.34
C GLY A 220 0.22 4.99 4.65
N PRO A 221 0.85 4.11 3.85
CA PRO A 221 0.89 2.68 4.15
C PRO A 221 1.57 2.36 5.48
N LEU A 222 2.67 3.05 5.82
CA LEU A 222 3.38 2.85 7.07
C LEU A 222 2.53 3.25 8.29
N LEU A 223 1.83 4.39 8.20
CA LEU A 223 0.90 4.83 9.23
C LEU A 223 -0.27 3.86 9.38
N GLY A 224 -0.92 3.47 8.28
CA GLY A 224 -2.07 2.55 8.33
C GLY A 224 -1.69 1.18 8.91
N VAL A 225 -0.55 0.64 8.52
CA VAL A 225 -0.01 -0.60 9.10
C VAL A 225 0.37 -0.40 10.57
N GLY A 226 0.99 0.72 10.93
CA GLY A 226 1.38 1.05 12.30
C GLY A 226 0.18 1.12 13.25
N VAL A 227 -0.86 1.88 12.87
CA VAL A 227 -2.11 2.00 13.64
C VAL A 227 -2.83 0.65 13.76
N SER A 228 -2.95 -0.11 12.67
CA SER A 228 -3.63 -1.40 12.73
C SER A 228 -2.91 -2.39 13.66
N LEU A 229 -1.57 -2.44 13.63
CA LEU A 229 -0.78 -3.30 14.51
C LEU A 229 -0.88 -2.91 15.99
N THR A 230 -0.97 -1.62 16.32
CA THR A 230 -1.14 -1.17 17.72
C THR A 230 -2.53 -1.46 18.25
N LEU A 231 -3.56 -1.33 17.41
CA LEU A 231 -4.96 -1.59 17.78
C LEU A 231 -5.27 -3.09 17.91
N ALA A 232 -4.71 -3.94 17.04
CA ALA A 232 -4.99 -5.38 16.98
C ALA A 232 -4.82 -6.14 18.30
N GLN A 233 -3.96 -5.66 19.20
CA GLN A 233 -3.69 -6.36 20.45
C GLN A 233 -4.68 -5.99 21.58
N ARG A 234 -5.45 -4.91 21.43
CA ARG A 234 -6.51 -4.56 22.38
C ARG A 234 -7.61 -5.61 22.37
N ASP A 235 -7.96 -6.10 21.18
CA ASP A 235 -9.02 -7.10 21.00
C ASP A 235 -8.61 -8.46 21.57
N SER A 236 -7.35 -8.89 21.38
CA SER A 236 -6.85 -10.15 21.95
C SER A 236 -6.82 -10.20 23.48
N ILE A 237 -6.76 -9.05 24.15
CA ILE A 237 -6.77 -8.98 25.62
C ILE A 237 -8.21 -9.05 26.14
N ASN A 238 -9.15 -8.38 25.47
CA ASN A 238 -10.56 -8.38 25.84
C ASN A 238 -11.21 -9.77 25.66
N ASP A 239 -10.82 -10.51 24.63
CA ASP A 239 -11.32 -11.87 24.40
C ASP A 239 -10.85 -12.86 25.48
N ASN A 240 -9.68 -12.65 26.07
CA ASN A 240 -9.19 -13.49 27.16
C ASN A 240 -9.79 -13.12 28.52
N GLY A 241 -10.26 -11.88 28.69
CA GLY A 241 -10.86 -11.40 29.95
C GLY A 241 -12.35 -11.64 30.08
N SER A 242 -13.04 -12.09 29.02
CA SER A 242 -14.47 -12.43 29.06
C SER A 242 -14.74 -13.92 29.28
N ALA A 243 -13.68 -14.72 29.42
CA ALA A 243 -13.73 -16.15 29.67
C ALA A 243 -13.53 -16.55 31.15
N GLU A 244 -13.44 -15.56 32.05
CA GLU A 244 -13.39 -15.71 33.51
C GLU A 244 -14.67 -15.19 34.16
#